data_AF-A0A9E2CDE7-F1
#
_entry.id   AF-A0A9E2CDE7-F1
#
_cell.length_a   1.000
_cell.length_b   1.000
_cell.length_c   1.000
_cell.angle_alpha   90.00
_cell.angle_beta   90.00
_cell.angle_gamma   90.00
#
_symmetry.space_group_name_H-M   'P 1'
#
loop_
_entity.id
_entity.type
_entity.pdbx_description
1 polymer ?
#
loop_
_entity_poly.entity_id
_entity_poly.type
_entity_poly.pdbx_seq_one_letter_code
_entity_poly.pdbx_strand_id
1 'polypeptide(L)'
;MKKRKYLIAVIPICVLCMIVIICLIYSKISFYTETNVAIKNNASSQDLWEKAIYYIERRQYYHAIKLYQRIIQDYPRHKNAKGAQHTIGACYEWAGDYKKAKEAYKAFMKKYPDSKLTKVCKQHMVQLDNPTYRKVNEAMQIKPERLDKIIKKCQKIINNSSGQKKVDAIFKIGECYFFKGEYLKSIESFQEIINNYSDHPKVREAQKMIEICQGVIGNCKQEKE
;
A
#
# COMPACT_ATOMS: atom_id res chain seq x y z
N MET A 1 -26.19 78.24 18.56
CA MET A 1 -25.52 77.24 17.70
C MET A 1 -24.25 76.72 18.37
N LYS A 2 -24.24 75.48 18.87
CA LYS A 2 -23.05 74.84 19.49
C LYS A 2 -22.12 74.32 18.40
N LYS A 3 -20.96 74.95 18.18
CA LYS A 3 -19.89 74.42 17.32
C LYS A 3 -19.25 73.20 17.99
N ARG A 4 -19.50 71.99 17.48
CA ARG A 4 -18.74 70.78 17.84
C ARG A 4 -17.31 70.95 17.29
N LYS A 5 -16.34 71.22 18.16
CA LYS A 5 -14.91 71.17 17.82
C LYS A 5 -14.51 69.70 17.72
N TYR A 6 -14.21 69.23 16.51
CA TYR A 6 -13.61 67.91 16.31
C TYR A 6 -12.18 67.96 16.83
N LEU A 7 -11.94 67.31 17.97
CA LEU A 7 -10.61 67.12 18.54
C LEU A 7 -9.92 66.01 17.75
N ILE A 8 -9.14 66.37 16.73
CA ILE A 8 -8.31 65.40 16.00
C ILE A 8 -7.15 65.05 16.94
N ALA A 9 -7.19 63.85 17.54
CA ALA A 9 -6.11 63.34 18.36
C ALA A 9 -4.87 63.12 17.47
N VAL A 10 -3.88 64.01 17.57
CA VAL A 10 -2.59 63.83 16.90
C VAL A 10 -1.82 62.77 17.69
N ILE A 11 -1.77 61.55 17.14
CA ILE A 11 -0.96 60.48 17.72
C ILE A 11 0.52 60.86 17.51
N PRO A 12 1.34 60.97 18.57
CA PRO A 12 2.75 61.31 18.43
C PRO A 12 3.47 60.29 17.54
N ILE A 13 4.39 60.74 16.69
CA ILE A 13 5.18 59.88 15.77
C ILE A 13 5.85 58.73 16.55
N CYS A 14 6.31 58.97 17.76
CA CYS A 14 6.89 57.95 18.64
C CYS A 14 5.92 56.80 18.97
N VAL A 15 4.62 57.09 19.14
CA VAL A 15 3.60 56.08 19.42
C VAL A 15 3.32 55.23 18.18
N LEU A 16 3.28 55.85 16.99
CA LEU A 16 3.19 55.11 15.72
C LEU A 16 4.40 54.19 15.50
N CYS A 17 5.62 54.68 15.77
CA CYS A 17 6.83 53.86 15.71
C CYS A 17 6.79 52.67 16.67
N MET A 18 6.30 52.86 17.90
CA MET A 18 6.15 51.76 18.86
C MET A 18 5.14 50.71 18.39
N ILE A 19 4.02 51.12 17.81
CA ILE A 19 3.01 50.20 17.27
C ILE A 19 3.61 49.36 16.13
N VAL A 20 4.35 49.98 15.20
CA VAL A 20 5.02 49.26 14.09
C VAL A 20 6.01 48.22 14.63
N ILE A 21 6.83 48.59 15.62
CA ILE A 21 7.79 47.67 16.24
C ILE A 21 7.08 46.49 16.92
N ILE A 22 5.99 46.75 17.66
CA ILE A 22 5.18 45.71 18.29
C ILE A 22 4.59 44.77 17.24
N CYS A 23 4.07 45.30 16.12
CA CYS A 23 3.56 44.48 15.02
C CYS A 23 4.64 43.59 14.39
N LEU A 24 5.86 44.11 14.18
CA LEU A 24 6.98 43.33 13.64
C LEU A 24 7.44 42.24 14.61
N ILE A 25 7.43 42.51 15.91
CA ILE A 25 7.75 41.51 16.94
C ILE A 25 6.66 40.42 16.95
N TYR A 26 5.38 40.81 16.92
CA TYR A 26 4.27 39.87 16.90
C TYR A 26 4.28 38.99 15.64
N SER A 27 4.49 39.57 14.46
CA SER A 27 4.57 38.82 13.20
C SER A 27 5.74 37.83 13.21
N LYS A 28 6.89 38.23 13.77
CA LYS A 28 8.08 37.37 13.91
C LYS A 28 7.81 36.22 14.88
N ILE A 29 7.18 36.47 16.03
CA ILE A 29 6.80 35.43 17.00
C ILE A 29 5.77 34.47 16.39
N SER A 30 4.74 34.97 15.72
CA SER A 30 3.74 34.15 15.01
C SER A 30 4.43 33.23 14.01
N PHE A 31 5.34 33.77 13.18
CA PHE A 31 6.10 32.98 12.21
C PHE A 31 6.99 31.91 12.86
N TYR A 32 7.73 32.23 13.94
CA TYR A 32 8.52 31.23 14.67
C TYR A 32 7.67 30.13 15.30
N THR A 33 6.49 30.47 15.84
CA THR A 33 5.59 29.47 16.43
C THR A 33 5.00 28.55 15.37
N GLU A 34 4.57 29.09 14.22
CA GLU A 34 4.07 28.30 13.10
C GLU A 34 5.14 27.35 12.53
N THR A 35 6.36 27.84 12.33
CA THR A 35 7.46 27.01 11.81
C THR A 35 7.84 25.90 12.79
N ASN A 36 7.92 26.18 14.09
CA ASN A 36 8.18 25.15 15.10
C ASN A 36 7.08 24.10 15.18
N VAL A 37 5.81 24.50 15.08
CA VAL A 37 4.67 23.57 15.02
C VAL A 37 4.72 22.73 13.75
N ALA A 38 5.04 23.34 12.60
CA ALA A 38 5.19 22.61 11.33
C ALA A 38 6.33 21.58 11.37
N ILE A 39 7.49 21.94 11.95
CA ILE A 39 8.64 21.04 12.12
C ILE A 39 8.26 19.87 13.04
N LYS A 40 7.64 20.15 14.19
CA LYS A 40 7.21 19.13 15.14
C LYS A 40 6.18 18.18 14.53
N ASN A 41 5.19 18.72 13.82
CA ASN A 41 4.16 17.92 13.15
C ASN A 41 4.73 17.05 12.02
N ASN A 42 5.70 17.56 11.27
CA ASN A 42 6.37 16.81 10.21
C ASN A 42 7.16 15.63 10.81
N ALA A 43 7.94 15.87 11.88
CA ALA A 43 8.65 14.82 12.61
C ALA A 43 7.67 13.76 13.16
N SER A 44 6.62 14.17 13.88
CA SER A 44 5.68 13.22 14.49
C SER A 44 4.81 12.45 13.47
N SER A 45 4.44 13.07 12.33
CA SER A 45 3.75 12.36 11.26
C SER A 45 4.67 11.38 10.51
N GLN A 46 5.96 11.70 10.41
CA GLN A 46 6.96 10.84 9.80
C GLN A 46 7.28 9.64 10.71
N ASP A 47 7.44 9.86 12.02
CA ASP A 47 7.67 8.79 13.00
C ASP A 47 6.54 7.76 13.01
N LEU A 48 5.28 8.22 12.95
CA LEU A 48 4.13 7.33 12.85
C LEU A 48 4.12 6.52 11.56
N TRP A 49 4.59 7.13 10.45
CA TRP A 49 4.67 6.48 9.15
C TRP A 49 5.72 5.37 9.16
N GLU A 50 6.90 5.66 9.68
CA GLU A 50 8.00 4.69 9.79
C GLU A 50 7.64 3.54 10.72
N LYS A 51 6.98 3.84 11.84
CA LYS A 51 6.45 2.80 12.73
C LYS A 51 5.38 1.94 12.04
N ALA A 52 4.55 2.53 11.17
CA ALA A 52 3.57 1.77 10.40
C ALA A 52 4.24 0.84 9.38
N ILE A 53 5.32 1.29 8.71
CA ILE A 53 6.14 0.45 7.84
C ILE A 53 6.73 -0.74 8.61
N TYR A 54 7.29 -0.50 9.79
CA TYR A 54 7.80 -1.57 10.65
C TYR A 54 6.74 -2.66 10.92
N TYR A 55 5.48 -2.25 11.16
CA TYR A 55 4.39 -3.22 11.32
C TYR A 55 4.01 -3.93 10.02
N ILE A 56 4.07 -3.26 8.86
CA ILE A 56 3.86 -3.87 7.54
C ILE A 56 4.90 -4.95 7.26
N GLU A 57 6.18 -4.68 7.50
CA GLU A 57 7.28 -5.62 7.30
C GLU A 57 7.09 -6.90 8.13
N ARG A 58 6.48 -6.78 9.30
CA ARG A 58 6.13 -7.91 10.18
C ARG A 58 4.76 -8.52 9.89
N ARG A 59 4.11 -8.09 8.80
CA ARG A 59 2.75 -8.49 8.37
C ARG A 59 1.66 -8.20 9.39
N GLN A 60 1.90 -7.25 10.29
CA GLN A 60 0.96 -6.81 11.33
C GLN A 60 0.11 -5.65 10.80
N TYR A 61 -0.58 -5.88 9.68
CA TYR A 61 -1.26 -4.82 8.92
C TYR A 61 -2.28 -4.02 9.73
N TYR A 62 -3.02 -4.66 10.63
CA TYR A 62 -3.98 -3.96 11.50
C TYR A 62 -3.33 -2.98 12.48
N HIS A 63 -2.09 -3.24 12.92
CA HIS A 63 -1.33 -2.28 13.73
C HIS A 63 -0.88 -1.08 12.89
N ALA A 64 -0.44 -1.34 11.66
CA ALA A 64 -0.09 -0.29 10.70
C ALA A 64 -1.30 0.61 10.37
N ILE A 65 -2.48 0.01 10.15
CA ILE A 65 -3.74 0.74 9.89
C ILE A 65 -4.06 1.72 11.02
N LYS A 66 -3.94 1.29 12.29
CA LYS A 66 -4.17 2.19 13.45
C LYS A 66 -3.23 3.40 13.44
N LEU A 67 -1.97 3.22 13.05
CA LEU A 67 -1.01 4.33 12.95
C LEU A 67 -1.33 5.26 11.78
N TYR A 68 -1.69 4.72 10.62
CA TYR A 68 -2.13 5.54 9.48
C TYR A 68 -3.41 6.32 9.78
N GLN A 69 -4.36 5.72 10.51
CA GLN A 69 -5.56 6.42 10.99
C GLN A 69 -5.20 7.59 11.90
N ARG A 70 -4.23 7.41 12.81
CA ARG A 70 -3.71 8.51 13.63
C ARG A 70 -3.04 9.59 12.79
N ILE A 71 -2.29 9.25 11.75
CA ILE A 71 -1.71 10.27 10.84
C ILE A 71 -2.81 11.13 10.21
N ILE A 72 -3.91 10.50 9.78
CA ILE A 72 -5.04 11.21 9.16
C ILE A 72 -5.79 12.08 10.18
N GLN A 73 -5.93 11.61 11.42
CA GLN A 73 -6.65 12.30 12.49
C GLN A 73 -5.84 13.47 13.07
N ASP A 74 -4.59 13.21 13.42
CA ASP A 74 -3.72 14.15 14.14
C ASP A 74 -3.06 15.15 13.17
N TYR A 75 -2.83 14.76 11.91
CA TYR A 75 -2.12 15.57 10.91
C TYR A 75 -2.87 15.67 9.56
N PRO A 76 -4.16 16.06 9.52
CA PRO A 76 -5.01 15.95 8.34
C PRO A 76 -4.55 16.76 7.11
N ARG A 77 -3.78 17.84 7.32
CA ARG A 77 -3.22 18.71 6.26
C ARG A 77 -1.81 18.31 5.83
N HIS A 78 -1.21 17.33 6.50
CA HIS A 78 0.16 16.91 6.21
C HIS A 78 0.23 16.09 4.91
N LYS A 79 1.34 16.17 4.19
CA LYS A 79 1.56 15.42 2.93
C LYS A 79 1.34 13.91 3.09
N ASN A 80 1.65 13.37 4.28
CA ASN A 80 1.50 11.95 4.59
C ASN A 80 0.04 11.53 4.83
N ALA A 81 -0.88 12.44 5.16
CA ALA A 81 -2.28 12.08 5.43
C ALA A 81 -2.99 11.51 4.18
N LYS A 82 -2.72 12.09 3.00
CA LYS A 82 -3.22 11.52 1.73
C LYS A 82 -2.61 10.13 1.50
N GLY A 83 -1.29 9.99 1.63
CA GLY A 83 -0.61 8.71 1.50
C GLY A 83 -1.17 7.65 2.45
N ALA A 84 -1.39 8.02 3.71
CA ALA A 84 -1.89 7.13 4.76
C ALA A 84 -3.29 6.61 4.43
N GLN A 85 -4.16 7.47 3.90
CA GLN A 85 -5.52 7.08 3.49
C GLN A 85 -5.50 6.02 2.38
N HIS A 86 -4.59 6.14 1.41
CA HIS A 86 -4.39 5.12 0.38
C HIS A 86 -3.82 3.83 0.97
N THR A 87 -2.75 3.95 1.79
CA THR A 87 -2.04 2.80 2.35
C THR A 87 -2.91 1.96 3.30
N ILE A 88 -3.93 2.54 3.93
CA ILE A 88 -4.95 1.77 4.68
C ILE A 88 -5.64 0.73 3.77
N GLY A 89 -5.99 1.10 2.52
CA GLY A 89 -6.58 0.16 1.56
C GLY A 89 -5.62 -0.99 1.23
N ALA A 90 -4.35 -0.66 0.96
CA ALA A 90 -3.30 -1.65 0.71
C ALA A 90 -3.07 -2.57 1.91
N CYS A 91 -3.10 -2.04 3.13
CA CYS A 91 -2.97 -2.84 4.35
C CYS A 91 -4.14 -3.82 4.54
N TYR A 92 -5.39 -3.42 4.25
CA TYR A 92 -6.52 -4.35 4.27
C TYR A 92 -6.40 -5.42 3.20
N GLU A 93 -5.91 -5.06 2.02
CA GLU A 93 -5.64 -5.99 0.92
C GLU A 93 -4.57 -7.02 1.28
N TRP A 94 -3.44 -6.60 1.84
CA TRP A 94 -2.40 -7.51 2.33
C TRP A 94 -2.88 -8.37 3.52
N ALA A 95 -3.79 -7.84 4.33
CA ALA A 95 -4.48 -8.59 5.38
C ALA A 95 -5.53 -9.58 4.84
N GLY A 96 -5.85 -9.54 3.54
CA GLY A 96 -6.85 -10.41 2.91
C GLY A 96 -8.30 -9.97 3.17
N ASP A 97 -8.50 -8.84 3.87
CA ASP A 97 -9.83 -8.27 4.08
C ASP A 97 -10.23 -7.45 2.85
N TYR A 98 -10.49 -8.14 1.74
CA TYR A 98 -10.76 -7.53 0.44
C TYR A 98 -12.01 -6.65 0.45
N LYS A 99 -12.98 -6.95 1.33
CA LYS A 99 -14.17 -6.12 1.52
C LYS A 99 -13.76 -4.75 2.07
N LYS A 100 -13.02 -4.72 3.18
CA LYS A 100 -12.53 -3.45 3.76
C LYS A 100 -11.53 -2.74 2.87
N ALA A 101 -10.70 -3.47 2.13
CA ALA A 101 -9.78 -2.88 1.16
C ALA A 101 -10.51 -2.07 0.10
N LYS A 102 -11.56 -2.63 -0.50
CA LYS A 102 -12.40 -1.92 -1.47
C LYS A 102 -13.12 -0.72 -0.87
N GLU A 103 -13.65 -0.84 0.35
CA GLU A 103 -14.28 0.28 1.05
C GLU A 103 -13.29 1.43 1.28
N ALA A 104 -12.06 1.12 1.73
CA ALA A 104 -10.99 2.10 1.93
C ALA A 104 -10.54 2.75 0.62
N TYR A 105 -10.36 1.98 -0.46
CA TYR A 105 -10.05 2.52 -1.78
C TYR A 105 -11.16 3.41 -2.32
N LYS A 106 -12.44 3.02 -2.20
CA LYS A 106 -13.59 3.86 -2.55
C LYS A 106 -13.58 5.17 -1.77
N ALA A 107 -13.34 5.13 -0.47
CA ALA A 107 -13.24 6.32 0.37
C ALA A 107 -12.10 7.25 -0.08
N PHE A 108 -10.93 6.68 -0.41
CA PHE A 108 -9.81 7.44 -0.96
C PHE A 108 -10.18 8.15 -2.27
N MET A 109 -10.74 7.42 -3.24
CA MET A 109 -11.11 7.98 -4.54
C MET A 109 -12.18 9.07 -4.43
N LYS A 110 -13.13 8.93 -3.50
CA LYS A 110 -14.14 9.95 -3.21
C LYS A 110 -13.50 11.23 -2.65
N LYS A 111 -12.51 11.09 -1.77
CA LYS A 111 -11.86 12.21 -1.08
C LYS A 111 -10.82 12.91 -1.95
N TYR A 112 -10.15 12.18 -2.85
CA TYR A 112 -9.04 12.68 -3.66
C TYR A 112 -9.18 12.33 -5.15
N PRO A 113 -10.28 12.73 -5.83
CA PRO A 113 -10.58 12.29 -7.20
C PRO A 113 -9.44 12.55 -8.20
N ASP A 114 -8.74 13.69 -8.08
CA ASP A 114 -7.69 14.11 -9.02
C ASP A 114 -6.28 13.62 -8.66
N SER A 115 -6.15 12.82 -7.59
CA SER A 115 -4.85 12.27 -7.18
C SER A 115 -4.39 11.19 -8.15
N LYS A 116 -3.10 11.18 -8.49
CA LYS A 116 -2.47 10.06 -9.24
C LYS A 116 -2.75 8.69 -8.60
N LEU A 117 -2.81 8.65 -7.27
CA LEU A 117 -3.13 7.44 -6.49
C LEU A 117 -4.57 6.93 -6.70
N THR A 118 -5.48 7.75 -7.21
CA THR A 118 -6.86 7.33 -7.53
C THR A 118 -6.85 6.32 -8.67
N LYS A 119 -5.97 6.50 -9.66
CA LYS A 119 -5.79 5.50 -10.73
C LYS A 119 -5.31 4.16 -10.16
N VAL A 120 -4.37 4.21 -9.22
CA VAL A 120 -3.83 3.05 -8.51
C VAL A 120 -4.94 2.35 -7.71
N CYS A 121 -5.73 3.07 -6.91
CA CYS A 121 -6.89 2.52 -6.21
C CYS A 121 -7.88 1.81 -7.15
N LYS A 122 -8.19 2.39 -8.32
CA LYS A 122 -9.07 1.77 -9.32
C LYS A 122 -8.49 0.44 -9.81
N GLN A 123 -7.19 0.41 -10.11
CA GLN A 123 -6.49 -0.81 -10.56
C GLN A 123 -6.53 -1.90 -9.47
N HIS A 124 -6.18 -1.57 -8.23
CA HIS A 124 -6.26 -2.52 -7.11
C HIS A 124 -7.69 -3.05 -6.92
N MET A 125 -8.72 -2.20 -7.02
CA MET A 125 -10.10 -2.66 -6.91
C MET A 125 -10.49 -3.69 -7.99
N VAL A 126 -10.04 -3.48 -9.23
CA VAL A 126 -10.26 -4.45 -10.33
C VAL A 126 -9.54 -5.77 -10.04
N GLN A 127 -8.29 -5.71 -9.57
CA GLN A 127 -7.53 -6.90 -9.17
C GLN A 127 -8.22 -7.64 -8.04
N LEU A 128 -8.74 -6.92 -7.05
CA LEU A 128 -9.52 -7.48 -5.95
C LEU A 128 -10.82 -8.14 -6.42
N ASP A 129 -11.31 -7.92 -7.63
CA ASP A 129 -12.44 -8.68 -8.21
C ASP A 129 -12.00 -9.93 -8.97
N ASN A 130 -10.72 -10.04 -9.32
CA ASN A 130 -10.18 -11.21 -9.97
C ASN A 130 -10.01 -12.37 -8.96
N PRO A 131 -10.74 -13.50 -9.12
CA PRO A 131 -10.67 -14.63 -8.18
C PRO A 131 -9.29 -15.27 -8.12
N THR A 132 -8.51 -15.21 -9.21
CA THR A 132 -7.13 -15.69 -9.24
C THR A 132 -6.24 -14.82 -8.38
N TYR A 133 -6.37 -13.49 -8.47
CA TYR A 133 -5.62 -12.54 -7.64
C TYR A 133 -5.87 -12.76 -6.14
N ARG A 134 -7.12 -13.01 -5.74
CA ARG A 134 -7.47 -13.32 -4.34
C ARG A 134 -6.78 -14.58 -3.85
N LYS A 135 -6.86 -15.67 -4.61
CA LYS A 135 -6.18 -16.94 -4.26
C LYS A 135 -4.67 -16.76 -4.12
N VAL A 136 -4.08 -15.92 -4.98
CA VAL A 136 -2.66 -15.56 -4.93
C VAL A 136 -2.31 -14.79 -3.67
N ASN A 137 -3.05 -13.74 -3.34
CA ASN A 137 -2.78 -12.95 -2.15
C ASN A 137 -3.03 -13.73 -0.85
N GLU A 138 -4.08 -14.56 -0.80
CA GLU A 138 -4.33 -15.50 0.30
C GLU A 138 -3.15 -16.47 0.48
N ALA A 139 -2.62 -17.01 -0.61
CA ALA A 139 -1.45 -17.89 -0.56
C ALA A 139 -0.14 -17.13 -0.28
N MET A 140 -0.01 -15.85 -0.65
CA MET A 140 1.14 -15.00 -0.32
C MET A 140 1.18 -14.60 1.17
N GLN A 141 0.07 -14.76 1.90
CA GLN A 141 0.06 -14.73 3.37
C GLN A 141 0.72 -15.96 4.00
N ILE A 142 0.93 -17.03 3.22
CA ILE A 142 1.69 -18.19 3.66
C ILE A 142 3.16 -17.78 3.74
N LYS A 143 3.71 -17.85 4.95
CA LYS A 143 5.14 -17.70 5.23
C LYS A 143 5.99 -18.52 4.24
N PRO A 144 7.03 -17.96 3.59
CA PRO A 144 7.85 -18.67 2.60
C PRO A 144 8.38 -20.02 3.07
N GLU A 145 8.69 -20.13 4.37
CA GLU A 145 9.19 -21.36 5.00
C GLU A 145 8.15 -22.49 4.99
N ARG A 146 6.86 -22.15 4.99
CA ARG A 146 5.78 -23.13 4.82
C ARG A 146 5.69 -23.62 3.37
N LEU A 147 5.94 -22.76 2.39
CA LEU A 147 5.97 -23.13 0.97
C LEU A 147 7.12 -24.10 0.70
N ASP A 148 8.31 -23.86 1.24
CA ASP A 148 9.46 -24.79 1.11
C ASP A 148 9.18 -26.16 1.75
N LYS A 149 8.49 -26.18 2.89
CA LYS A 149 8.06 -27.44 3.52
C LYS A 149 7.07 -28.21 2.63
N ILE A 150 6.15 -27.51 1.96
CA ILE A 150 5.20 -28.12 1.01
C ILE A 150 5.94 -28.68 -0.20
N ILE A 151 6.85 -27.91 -0.79
CA ILE A 151 7.69 -28.35 -1.92
C ILE A 151 8.44 -29.62 -1.55
N LYS A 152 9.10 -29.66 -0.37
CA LYS A 152 9.81 -30.85 0.11
C LYS A 152 8.90 -32.08 0.26
N LYS A 153 7.66 -31.89 0.73
CA LYS A 153 6.66 -32.97 0.83
C LYS A 153 6.24 -33.45 -0.56
N CYS A 154 5.98 -32.54 -1.50
CA CYS A 154 5.63 -32.88 -2.87
C CYS A 154 6.77 -33.59 -3.60
N GLN A 155 8.03 -33.19 -3.39
CA GLN A 155 9.18 -33.88 -3.95
C GLN A 155 9.25 -35.36 -3.51
N LYS A 156 8.92 -35.63 -2.24
CA LYS A 156 8.82 -37.00 -1.74
C LYS A 156 7.70 -37.78 -2.43
N ILE A 157 6.58 -37.13 -2.77
CA ILE A 157 5.48 -37.77 -3.52
C ILE A 157 5.94 -38.09 -4.95
N ILE A 158 6.60 -37.15 -5.63
CA ILE A 158 7.14 -37.33 -6.98
C ILE A 158 8.10 -38.53 -7.07
N ASN A 159 8.94 -38.73 -6.05
CA ASN A 159 9.90 -39.83 -6.03
C ASN A 159 9.28 -41.20 -5.72
N ASN A 160 8.12 -41.23 -5.05
CA ASN A 160 7.51 -42.48 -4.53
C ASN A 160 6.17 -42.83 -5.20
N SER A 161 5.69 -42.02 -6.14
CA SER A 161 4.40 -42.24 -6.79
C SER A 161 4.45 -41.96 -8.29
N SER A 162 3.53 -42.58 -9.03
CA SER A 162 3.39 -42.43 -10.48
C SER A 162 1.97 -42.03 -10.85
N GLY A 163 1.77 -41.64 -12.11
CA GLY A 163 0.48 -41.23 -12.65
C GLY A 163 -0.08 -39.96 -12.01
N GLN A 164 -1.40 -39.93 -11.78
CA GLN A 164 -2.15 -38.77 -11.31
C GLN A 164 -1.51 -38.06 -10.09
N LYS A 165 -1.09 -38.84 -9.08
CA LYS A 165 -0.52 -38.28 -7.83
C LYS A 165 0.79 -37.52 -8.07
N LYS A 166 1.59 -37.96 -9.04
CA LYS A 166 2.83 -37.28 -9.42
C LYS A 166 2.52 -35.96 -10.12
N VAL A 167 1.56 -35.94 -11.04
CA VAL A 167 1.15 -34.72 -11.74
C VAL A 167 0.55 -33.69 -10.79
N ASP A 168 -0.30 -34.11 -9.85
CA ASP A 168 -0.86 -33.21 -8.83
C ASP A 168 0.23 -32.63 -7.92
N ALA A 169 1.27 -33.42 -7.60
CA ALA A 169 2.41 -32.94 -6.82
C ALA A 169 3.28 -31.94 -7.59
N ILE A 170 3.57 -32.19 -8.88
CA ILE A 170 4.29 -31.25 -9.76
C ILE A 170 3.51 -29.94 -9.89
N PHE A 171 2.20 -30.03 -10.10
CA PHE A 171 1.33 -28.85 -10.20
C PHE A 171 1.39 -28.03 -8.90
N LYS A 172 1.36 -28.72 -7.75
CA LYS A 172 1.44 -28.05 -6.44
C LYS A 172 2.77 -27.35 -6.22
N ILE A 173 3.88 -27.92 -6.70
CA ILE A 173 5.19 -27.26 -6.68
C ILE A 173 5.18 -26.01 -7.54
N GLY A 174 4.60 -26.07 -8.74
CA GLY A 174 4.42 -24.90 -9.61
C GLY A 174 3.64 -23.77 -8.94
N GLU A 175 2.53 -24.09 -8.25
CA GLU A 175 1.79 -23.12 -7.42
C GLU A 175 2.64 -22.56 -6.29
N CYS A 176 3.43 -23.39 -5.59
CA CYS A 176 4.30 -22.90 -4.53
C CYS A 176 5.34 -21.91 -5.05
N TYR A 177 6.00 -22.20 -6.17
CA TYR A 177 6.94 -21.27 -6.79
C TYR A 177 6.26 -19.99 -7.27
N PHE A 178 5.02 -20.09 -7.77
CA PHE A 178 4.20 -18.93 -8.11
C PHE A 178 4.03 -18.02 -6.89
N PHE A 179 3.59 -18.57 -5.75
CA PHE A 179 3.36 -17.80 -4.52
C PHE A 179 4.64 -17.27 -3.87
N LYS A 180 5.80 -17.90 -4.14
CA LYS A 180 7.12 -17.37 -3.76
C LYS A 180 7.60 -16.22 -4.67
N GLY A 181 6.90 -15.96 -5.77
CA GLY A 181 7.33 -15.00 -6.81
C GLY A 181 8.45 -15.54 -7.72
N GLU A 182 8.79 -16.81 -7.59
CA GLU A 182 9.79 -17.49 -8.43
C GLU A 182 9.13 -17.95 -9.74
N TYR A 183 8.64 -16.99 -10.53
CA TYR A 183 7.77 -17.26 -11.70
C TYR A 183 8.42 -18.14 -12.77
N LEU A 184 9.74 -18.07 -12.97
CA LEU A 184 10.45 -18.93 -13.91
C LEU A 184 10.38 -20.40 -13.50
N LYS A 185 10.66 -20.72 -12.22
CA LYS A 185 10.55 -22.09 -11.69
C LYS A 185 9.12 -22.60 -11.68
N SER A 186 8.17 -21.68 -11.48
CA SER A 186 6.74 -21.99 -11.62
C SER A 186 6.40 -22.43 -13.05
N ILE A 187 6.86 -21.68 -14.05
CA ILE A 187 6.68 -22.02 -15.48
C ILE A 187 7.33 -23.37 -15.81
N GLU A 188 8.56 -23.61 -15.36
CA GLU A 188 9.26 -24.89 -15.57
C GLU A 188 8.45 -26.08 -15.05
N SER A 189 7.90 -25.97 -13.84
CA SER A 189 7.07 -27.02 -13.23
C SER A 189 5.79 -27.28 -14.04
N PHE A 190 5.15 -26.23 -14.56
CA PHE A 190 3.95 -26.37 -15.38
C PHE A 190 4.26 -26.91 -16.79
N GLN A 191 5.41 -26.56 -17.36
CA GLN A 191 5.90 -27.13 -18.62
C GLN A 191 6.22 -28.61 -18.49
N GLU A 192 6.73 -29.07 -17.35
CA GLU A 192 6.91 -30.50 -17.09
C GLU A 192 5.58 -31.27 -17.25
N ILE A 193 4.47 -30.69 -16.80
CA ILE A 193 3.13 -31.29 -16.95
C ILE A 193 2.72 -31.34 -18.42
N ILE A 194 2.88 -30.25 -19.15
CA ILE A 194 2.48 -30.15 -20.55
C ILE A 194 3.29 -31.10 -21.43
N ASN A 195 4.60 -31.18 -21.21
CA ASN A 195 5.51 -31.97 -22.05
C ASN A 195 5.42 -33.47 -21.78
N ASN A 196 5.24 -33.87 -20.52
CA ASN A 196 5.32 -35.28 -20.11
C ASN A 196 3.94 -35.92 -19.84
N TYR A 197 2.88 -35.12 -19.75
CA TYR A 197 1.54 -35.57 -19.37
C TYR A 197 0.45 -34.90 -20.22
N SER A 198 0.66 -34.81 -21.55
CA SER A 198 -0.17 -34.04 -22.50
C SER A 198 -1.67 -34.36 -22.46
N ASP A 199 -2.06 -35.58 -22.09
CA ASP A 199 -3.46 -36.03 -22.03
C ASP A 199 -4.11 -35.80 -20.66
N HIS A 200 -3.34 -35.30 -19.68
CA HIS A 200 -3.81 -35.16 -18.30
C HIS A 200 -4.73 -33.94 -18.13
N PRO A 201 -5.81 -34.03 -17.32
CA PRO A 201 -6.76 -32.93 -17.13
C PRO A 201 -6.13 -31.60 -16.68
N LYS A 202 -5.00 -31.68 -15.95
CA LYS A 202 -4.22 -30.53 -15.46
C LYS A 202 -3.50 -29.73 -16.55
N VAL A 203 -3.35 -30.24 -17.77
CA VAL A 203 -2.60 -29.55 -18.84
C VAL A 203 -3.20 -28.17 -19.15
N ARG A 204 -4.53 -28.10 -19.27
CA ARG A 204 -5.22 -26.82 -19.50
C ARG A 204 -5.04 -25.83 -18.35
N GLU A 205 -4.98 -26.32 -17.12
CA GLU A 205 -4.73 -25.48 -15.95
C GLU A 205 -3.27 -25.00 -15.92
N ALA A 206 -2.33 -25.87 -16.25
CA ALA A 206 -0.90 -25.57 -16.31
C ALA A 206 -0.62 -24.49 -17.36
N GLN A 207 -1.24 -24.59 -18.54
CA GLN A 207 -1.16 -23.59 -19.60
C GLN A 207 -1.59 -22.20 -19.10
N LYS A 208 -2.75 -22.12 -18.43
CA LYS A 208 -3.27 -20.86 -17.87
C LYS A 208 -2.31 -20.27 -16.83
N MET A 209 -1.68 -21.11 -15.99
CA MET A 209 -0.75 -20.59 -14.99
C MET A 209 0.53 -20.05 -15.62
N ILE A 210 1.02 -20.66 -16.70
CA ILE A 210 2.15 -20.13 -17.48
C ILE A 210 1.81 -18.75 -18.06
N GLU A 211 0.63 -18.59 -18.68
CA GLU A 211 0.19 -17.30 -19.21
C GLU A 211 0.15 -16.22 -18.12
N ILE A 212 -0.33 -16.56 -16.93
CA ILE A 212 -0.34 -15.64 -15.78
C ILE A 212 1.08 -15.28 -15.37
N CYS A 213 1.98 -16.26 -15.21
CA CYS A 213 3.39 -16.00 -14.89
C CYS A 213 4.04 -15.05 -15.92
N GLN A 214 3.84 -15.32 -17.21
CA GLN A 214 4.38 -14.50 -18.29
C GLN A 214 3.82 -13.08 -18.27
N GLY A 215 2.51 -12.92 -18.02
CA GLY A 215 1.88 -11.61 -17.85
C GLY A 215 2.46 -10.80 -16.70
N VAL A 216 2.71 -11.44 -15.54
CA VAL A 216 3.35 -10.78 -14.40
C VAL A 216 4.78 -10.36 -14.72
N ILE A 217 5.58 -11.24 -15.35
CA ILE A 217 6.95 -10.92 -15.76
C ILE A 217 6.97 -9.74 -16.76
N GLY A 218 6.05 -9.72 -17.72
CA GLY A 218 5.94 -8.64 -18.72
C GLY A 218 5.63 -7.28 -18.10
N ASN A 219 4.67 -7.22 -17.17
CA ASN A 219 4.29 -5.97 -16.50
C ASN A 219 5.43 -5.40 -15.64
N CYS A 220 6.20 -6.25 -14.94
CA CYS A 220 7.34 -5.79 -14.14
C CYS A 220 8.49 -5.22 -14.97
N LYS A 221 8.61 -5.56 -16.26
CA LYS A 221 9.60 -4.97 -17.16
C LYS A 221 9.18 -3.57 -17.62
N GLN A 222 7.89 -3.37 -17.90
CA GLN A 222 7.35 -2.08 -18.35
C GLN A 222 7.34 -1.00 -17.26
N GLU A 223 7.35 -1.36 -15.98
CA GLU A 223 7.43 -0.40 -14.86
C GLU A 223 8.85 0.14 -14.60
N LYS A 224 9.88 -0.41 -15.25
CA LYS A 224 11.29 -0.01 -15.08
C LYS A 224 11.82 0.87 -16.23
N GLU A 225 11.00 1.15 -17.23
CA GLU A 225 11.26 2.07 -18.34
C GLU A 225 10.48 3.39 -18.13
#